data_AF-A0A194VUG6-F1
#
_entry.id   AF-A0A194VUG6-F1
#
_cell.length_a   1.000
_cell.length_b   1.000
_cell.length_c   1.000
_cell.angle_alpha   90.00
_cell.angle_beta   90.00
_cell.angle_gamma   90.00
#
_symmetry.space_group_name_H-M   'P 1'
#
loop_
_entity.id
_entity.type
_entity.pdbx_description
1 polymer ?
#
loop_
_entity_poly.entity_id
_entity_poly.type
_entity_poly.pdbx_seq_one_letter_code
_entity_poly.pdbx_strand_id
1 'polypeptide(L)'
;MSEPIMATDQSSSSPTNAGPYSRAATVAALRSFYDFLATLPRLPASAILDAPDSGWPALTDSFLARLGPKTDAVRDLLRHVPVIAATEGDAEGGEGNALIGPSTMALRWDDGDGFLRWALGRGAVDGVLSPHGAGGIPPHVAVLTKGGRYGSWLLVDVEAGTMTDFVMMGTPERRGEGDAEVQADSPGYWRAFRTRPVADFFDEWVDKYRSLEWVVVPGSVEDGVLFYRDAATEEVRDIYRTHGWPDNFRREDCRKALAEWEARQ
;
A
#
# COMPACT_ATOMS: atom_id res chain seq x y z
N MET A 1 -33.77 -10.34 -46.95
CA MET A 1 -33.41 -11.56 -46.21
C MET A 1 -32.12 -11.24 -45.50
N SER A 2 -32.23 -10.87 -44.22
CA SER A 2 -31.12 -10.40 -43.40
C SER A 2 -30.86 -11.45 -42.34
N GLU A 3 -29.64 -11.96 -42.28
CA GLU A 3 -29.18 -12.92 -41.27
C GLU A 3 -29.09 -12.24 -39.90
N PRO A 4 -29.43 -12.93 -38.79
CA PRO A 4 -29.28 -12.38 -37.46
C PRO A 4 -27.86 -12.61 -36.94
N ILE A 5 -27.25 -11.54 -36.44
CA ILE A 5 -25.95 -11.56 -35.76
C ILE A 5 -26.15 -12.22 -34.39
N MET A 6 -25.40 -13.29 -34.13
CA MET A 6 -25.33 -13.94 -32.82
C MET A 6 -24.85 -12.93 -31.77
N ALA A 7 -25.70 -12.71 -30.77
CA ALA A 7 -25.32 -12.02 -29.54
C ALA A 7 -24.37 -12.92 -28.75
N THR A 8 -23.10 -12.51 -28.66
CA THR A 8 -22.14 -13.13 -27.74
C THR A 8 -22.42 -12.58 -26.34
N ASP A 9 -22.72 -13.52 -25.44
CA ASP A 9 -22.96 -13.39 -24.01
C ASP A 9 -21.90 -12.49 -23.34
N GLN A 10 -22.31 -11.30 -22.89
CA GLN A 10 -21.50 -10.48 -21.99
C GLN A 10 -21.68 -11.04 -20.58
N SER A 11 -20.75 -11.88 -20.15
CA SER A 11 -20.64 -12.28 -18.75
C SER A 11 -20.38 -11.03 -17.89
N SER A 12 -21.44 -10.50 -17.28
CA SER A 12 -21.35 -9.52 -16.21
C SER A 12 -20.68 -10.20 -15.01
N SER A 13 -19.39 -9.95 -14.77
CA SER A 13 -18.75 -10.37 -13.53
C SER A 13 -19.24 -9.47 -12.39
N SER A 14 -20.27 -9.95 -11.69
CA SER A 14 -20.64 -9.53 -10.34
C SER A 14 -19.43 -9.66 -9.39
N PRO A 15 -19.41 -8.93 -8.25
CA PRO A 15 -18.19 -8.76 -7.46
C PRO A 15 -17.71 -10.09 -6.89
N THR A 16 -16.40 -10.31 -6.99
CA THR A 16 -15.66 -11.40 -6.35
C THR A 16 -16.12 -11.51 -4.90
N ASN A 17 -16.59 -12.70 -4.52
CA ASN A 17 -17.16 -13.03 -3.23
C ASN A 17 -16.04 -12.98 -2.16
N ALA A 18 -15.65 -11.77 -1.74
CA ALA A 18 -14.82 -11.58 -0.56
C ALA A 18 -15.58 -12.17 0.63
N GLY A 19 -14.95 -13.10 1.36
CA GLY A 19 -15.52 -13.58 2.62
C GLY A 19 -15.76 -12.42 3.60
N PRO A 20 -16.53 -12.64 4.68
CA PRO A 20 -16.73 -11.59 5.69
C PRO A 20 -15.37 -11.10 6.20
N TYR A 21 -15.28 -9.79 6.47
CA TYR A 21 -14.07 -9.19 7.00
C TYR A 21 -13.55 -9.95 8.23
N SER A 22 -12.23 -10.11 8.29
CA SER A 22 -11.52 -10.68 9.43
C SER A 22 -10.28 -9.85 9.69
N ARG A 23 -10.22 -9.21 10.87
CA ARG A 23 -9.03 -8.50 11.34
C ARG A 23 -7.79 -9.37 11.27
N ALA A 24 -7.90 -10.62 11.73
CA ALA A 24 -6.78 -11.56 11.72
C ALA A 24 -6.30 -11.87 10.30
N ALA A 25 -7.22 -12.05 9.34
CA ALA A 25 -6.84 -12.29 7.95
C ALA A 25 -6.21 -11.05 7.30
N THR A 26 -6.75 -9.85 7.56
CA THR A 26 -6.17 -8.58 7.08
C THR A 26 -4.77 -8.35 7.64
N VAL A 27 -4.58 -8.56 8.95
CA VAL A 27 -3.28 -8.44 9.62
C VAL A 27 -2.30 -9.47 9.07
N ALA A 28 -2.71 -10.72 8.89
CA ALA A 28 -1.87 -11.78 8.34
C ALA A 28 -1.45 -11.49 6.89
N ALA A 29 -2.35 -10.98 6.05
CA ALA A 29 -2.05 -10.62 4.67
C ALA A 29 -1.02 -9.47 4.60
N LEU A 30 -1.23 -8.40 5.38
CA LEU A 30 -0.28 -7.29 5.47
C LEU A 30 1.08 -7.74 6.02
N ARG A 31 1.07 -8.59 7.05
CA ARG A 31 2.30 -9.14 7.63
C ARG A 31 3.08 -9.99 6.64
N SER A 32 2.40 -10.90 5.93
CA SER A 32 3.00 -11.73 4.89
C SER A 32 3.60 -10.88 3.76
N PHE A 33 2.96 -9.77 3.40
CA PHE A 33 3.52 -8.83 2.45
C PHE A 33 4.80 -8.15 2.97
N TYR A 34 4.82 -7.70 4.22
CA TYR A 34 6.04 -7.16 4.83
C TYR A 34 7.16 -8.19 4.95
N ASP A 35 6.84 -9.45 5.29
CA ASP A 35 7.81 -10.54 5.30
C ASP A 35 8.39 -10.78 3.90
N PHE A 36 7.58 -10.68 2.83
CA PHE A 36 8.09 -10.68 1.46
C PHE A 36 9.01 -9.48 1.19
N LEU A 37 8.62 -8.26 1.59
CA LEU A 37 9.49 -7.08 1.42
C LEU A 37 10.83 -7.23 2.15
N ALA A 38 10.88 -7.94 3.27
CA ALA A 38 12.14 -8.22 3.97
C ALA A 38 13.09 -9.14 3.19
N THR A 39 12.59 -9.87 2.18
CA THR A 39 13.43 -10.65 1.26
C THR A 39 14.13 -9.76 0.22
N LEU A 40 13.63 -8.55 -0.03
CA LEU A 40 14.23 -7.56 -0.92
C LEU A 40 15.48 -6.92 -0.26
N PRO A 41 16.38 -6.29 -1.05
CA PRO A 41 17.68 -5.82 -0.55
C PRO A 41 17.63 -4.54 0.31
N ARG A 42 16.45 -4.09 0.76
CA ARG A 42 16.27 -2.83 1.51
C ARG A 42 15.80 -3.04 2.94
N LEU A 43 14.63 -3.67 3.12
CA LEU A 43 13.97 -3.81 4.41
C LEU A 43 14.63 -4.93 5.22
N PRO A 44 15.22 -4.66 6.41
CA PRO A 44 15.62 -5.72 7.31
C PRO A 44 14.39 -6.30 8.04
N ALA A 45 14.32 -7.62 8.20
CA ALA A 45 13.22 -8.28 8.92
C ALA A 45 13.04 -7.76 10.36
N SER A 46 14.12 -7.33 11.02
CA SER A 46 14.09 -6.75 12.37
C SER A 46 13.39 -5.40 12.46
N ALA A 47 13.14 -4.71 11.34
CA ALA A 47 12.38 -3.47 11.32
C ALA A 47 10.86 -3.72 11.30
N ILE A 48 10.40 -4.96 11.06
CA ILE A 48 8.97 -5.28 11.08
C ILE A 48 8.57 -5.60 12.52
N LEU A 49 7.66 -4.81 13.07
CA LEU A 49 7.18 -4.97 14.44
C LEU A 49 5.72 -5.41 14.44
N ASP A 50 5.43 -6.48 15.17
CA ASP A 50 4.07 -6.94 15.43
C ASP A 50 3.44 -6.17 16.58
N ALA A 51 2.13 -5.91 16.45
CA ALA A 51 1.34 -5.41 17.55
C ALA A 51 1.25 -6.48 18.66
N PRO A 52 1.26 -6.09 19.95
CA PRO A 52 0.85 -6.98 21.03
C PRO A 52 -0.57 -7.51 20.83
N ASP A 53 -0.94 -8.61 21.49
CA ASP A 53 -2.30 -9.16 21.45
C ASP A 53 -3.37 -8.15 21.94
N SER A 54 -2.98 -7.21 22.79
CA SER A 54 -3.83 -6.12 23.27
C SER A 54 -3.87 -4.90 22.34
N GLY A 55 -3.11 -4.93 21.24
CA GLY A 55 -2.88 -3.81 20.34
C GLY A 55 -1.81 -2.82 20.81
N TRP A 56 -1.46 -1.88 19.93
CA TRP A 56 -0.48 -0.83 20.19
C TRP A 56 -0.91 0.07 21.37
N PRO A 57 -0.10 0.18 22.46
CA PRO A 57 -0.48 0.93 23.66
C PRO A 57 -0.71 2.42 23.43
N ALA A 58 -0.06 3.01 22.42
CA ALA A 58 -0.22 4.43 22.07
C ALA A 58 -1.61 4.75 21.50
N LEU A 59 -2.32 3.76 20.93
CA LEU A 59 -3.60 3.94 20.23
C LEU A 59 -4.81 3.76 21.15
N THR A 60 -4.88 4.58 22.20
CA THR A 60 -6.05 4.62 23.11
C THR A 60 -7.33 5.06 22.37
N ASP A 61 -8.51 4.79 22.95
CA ASP A 61 -9.78 5.24 22.34
C ASP A 61 -9.84 6.75 22.15
N SER A 62 -9.36 7.51 23.15
CA SER A 62 -9.31 8.97 23.08
C SER A 62 -8.34 9.47 22.00
N PHE A 63 -7.25 8.74 21.76
CA PHE A 63 -6.31 9.03 20.68
C PHE A 63 -6.96 8.80 19.32
N LEU A 64 -7.55 7.62 19.09
CA LEU A 64 -8.19 7.27 17.82
C LEU A 64 -9.46 8.09 17.55
N ALA A 65 -10.14 8.63 18.57
CA ALA A 65 -11.29 9.52 18.40
C ALA A 65 -10.94 10.78 17.59
N ARG A 66 -9.67 11.18 17.58
CA ARG A 66 -9.16 12.33 16.82
C ARG A 66 -9.12 12.09 15.31
N LEU A 67 -9.23 10.84 14.86
CA LEU A 67 -9.38 10.49 13.43
C LEU A 67 -10.81 10.77 12.91
N GLY A 68 -11.72 11.20 13.78
CA GLY A 68 -13.13 11.37 13.45
C GLY A 68 -13.97 10.11 13.71
N PRO A 69 -15.11 9.97 13.03
CA PRO A 69 -16.14 8.98 13.36
C PRO A 69 -15.80 7.57 12.83
N LYS A 70 -14.59 7.05 13.07
CA LYS A 70 -14.22 5.68 12.69
C LYS A 70 -14.95 4.64 13.53
N THR A 71 -15.37 3.54 12.89
CA THR A 71 -16.04 2.40 13.56
C THR A 71 -15.08 1.66 14.48
N ASP A 72 -15.62 0.88 15.42
CA ASP A 72 -14.82 0.06 16.34
C ASP A 72 -13.96 -0.96 15.60
N ALA A 73 -14.47 -1.54 14.51
CA ALA A 73 -13.71 -2.48 13.67
C ALA A 73 -12.48 -1.81 13.01
N VAL A 74 -12.59 -0.55 12.57
CA VAL A 74 -11.43 0.20 12.05
C VAL A 74 -10.44 0.48 13.17
N ARG A 75 -10.90 0.94 14.33
CA ARG A 75 -10.02 1.24 15.49
C ARG A 75 -9.28 -0.01 15.94
N ASP A 76 -9.98 -1.13 15.95
CA ASP A 76 -9.44 -2.44 16.29
C ASP A 76 -8.43 -2.93 15.24
N LEU A 77 -8.68 -2.76 13.95
CA LEU A 77 -7.69 -3.03 12.92
C LEU A 77 -6.41 -2.21 13.10
N LEU A 78 -6.54 -0.89 13.24
CA LEU A 78 -5.39 0.03 13.34
C LEU A 78 -4.51 -0.27 14.57
N ARG A 79 -5.09 -0.79 15.66
CA ARG A 79 -4.36 -1.26 16.83
C ARG A 79 -3.50 -2.49 16.59
N HIS A 80 -3.82 -3.30 15.59
CA HIS A 80 -3.24 -4.62 15.42
C HIS A 80 -2.46 -4.80 14.11
N VAL A 81 -2.41 -3.79 13.24
CA VAL A 81 -1.56 -3.87 12.04
C VAL A 81 -0.09 -3.84 12.42
N PRO A 82 0.77 -4.68 11.80
CA PRO A 82 2.21 -4.58 11.94
C PRO A 82 2.69 -3.25 11.36
N VAL A 83 3.85 -2.80 11.83
CA VAL A 83 4.48 -1.57 11.37
C VAL A 83 5.90 -1.84 10.89
N ILE A 84 6.39 -0.95 10.01
CA ILE A 84 7.80 -0.89 9.63
C ILE A 84 8.43 0.23 10.47
N ALA A 85 9.31 -0.13 11.39
CA ALA A 85 10.04 0.82 12.20
C ALA A 85 11.05 1.60 11.36
N ALA A 86 11.25 2.87 11.74
CA ALA A 86 12.35 3.66 11.23
C ALA A 86 13.68 3.00 11.64
N THR A 87 14.65 2.98 10.73
CA THR A 87 15.99 2.47 10.97
C THR A 87 17.01 3.59 11.05
N GLU A 88 18.14 3.34 11.72
CA GLU A 88 19.30 4.23 11.69
C GLU A 88 19.73 4.45 10.23
N GLY A 89 19.59 5.68 9.73
CA GLY A 89 19.76 6.03 8.31
C GLY A 89 18.59 6.80 7.72
N ASP A 90 17.41 6.76 8.34
CA ASP A 90 16.20 7.48 7.91
C ASP A 90 16.26 9.00 8.26
N ALA A 91 17.46 9.55 8.46
CA ALA A 91 17.66 10.91 8.97
C ALA A 91 17.34 11.99 7.92
N GLU A 92 16.54 12.96 8.34
CA GLU A 92 16.14 14.22 7.69
C GLU A 92 15.75 14.12 6.21
N GLY A 93 14.56 13.57 5.97
CA GLY A 93 13.81 13.76 4.73
C GLY A 93 13.69 12.54 3.82
N GLY A 94 14.37 11.43 4.14
CA GLY A 94 14.23 10.17 3.41
C GLY A 94 13.01 9.37 3.85
N GLU A 95 12.31 8.76 2.88
CA GLU A 95 11.15 7.88 3.13
C GLU A 95 11.54 6.48 3.67
N GLY A 96 12.81 6.33 4.10
CA GLY A 96 13.34 5.28 4.96
C GLY A 96 13.09 3.85 4.49
N ASN A 97 12.84 2.92 5.41
CA ASN A 97 12.41 1.56 5.06
C ASN A 97 10.90 1.42 4.82
N ALA A 98 10.13 2.49 4.98
CA ALA A 98 8.67 2.46 5.00
C ALA A 98 8.02 2.53 3.60
N LEU A 99 8.79 2.70 2.53
CA LEU A 99 8.22 2.63 1.17
C LEU A 99 7.95 1.18 0.76
N ILE A 100 6.68 0.89 0.54
CA ILE A 100 6.16 -0.45 0.24
C ILE A 100 5.65 -0.58 -1.21
N GLY A 101 5.76 0.51 -1.98
CA GLY A 101 5.40 0.63 -3.39
C GLY A 101 5.87 2.00 -3.93
N PRO A 102 5.73 2.27 -5.24
CA PRO A 102 6.09 3.56 -5.84
C PRO A 102 5.43 4.73 -5.10
N SER A 103 6.24 5.66 -4.61
CA SER A 103 5.83 6.83 -3.81
C SER A 103 4.81 6.51 -2.69
N THR A 104 4.85 5.30 -2.14
CA THR A 104 3.83 4.77 -1.21
C THR A 104 4.45 4.36 0.11
N MET A 105 4.26 5.19 1.14
CA MET A 105 4.83 4.97 2.47
C MET A 105 3.81 4.32 3.41
N ALA A 106 4.19 3.23 4.08
CA ALA A 106 3.43 2.61 5.15
C ALA A 106 3.31 3.55 6.37
N LEU A 107 2.10 3.71 6.91
CA LEU A 107 1.88 4.45 8.14
C LEU A 107 2.27 3.63 9.36
N ARG A 108 2.99 4.27 10.29
CA ARG A 108 3.39 3.70 11.57
C ARG A 108 2.30 3.85 12.63
N TRP A 109 1.39 2.88 12.68
CA TRP A 109 0.29 2.83 13.64
C TRP A 109 0.71 2.52 15.09
N ASP A 110 2.01 2.32 15.36
CA ASP A 110 2.58 2.21 16.71
C ASP A 110 2.88 3.58 17.35
N ASP A 111 2.87 4.67 16.56
CA ASP A 111 3.29 6.02 16.97
C ASP A 111 4.71 6.07 17.57
N GLY A 112 5.56 5.09 17.23
CA GLY A 112 6.92 4.98 17.75
C GLY A 112 7.86 6.10 17.29
N ASP A 113 7.52 6.79 16.20
CA ASP A 113 8.18 8.00 15.69
C ASP A 113 7.50 9.31 16.12
N GLY A 114 6.37 9.24 16.84
CA GLY A 114 5.57 10.39 17.24
C GLY A 114 4.80 11.09 16.11
N PHE A 115 4.80 10.56 14.88
CA PHE A 115 4.17 11.17 13.72
C PHE A 115 2.65 11.27 13.87
N LEU A 116 1.99 10.23 14.36
CA LEU A 116 0.53 10.26 14.55
C LEU A 116 0.14 11.28 15.61
N ARG A 117 0.90 11.33 16.72
CA ARG A 117 0.68 12.32 17.79
C ARG A 117 0.86 13.74 17.29
N TRP A 118 1.84 13.97 16.41
CA TRP A 118 2.03 15.24 15.72
C TRP A 118 0.83 15.58 14.82
N ALA A 119 0.41 14.65 13.96
CA ALA A 119 -0.64 14.86 12.96
C ALA A 119 -1.99 15.13 13.64
N LEU A 120 -2.43 14.20 14.48
CA LEU A 120 -3.66 14.32 15.25
C LEU A 120 -3.60 15.51 16.22
N GLY A 121 -2.40 15.77 16.77
CA GLY A 121 -1.99 16.94 17.55
C GLY A 121 -2.55 18.25 17.01
N ARG A 122 -2.35 18.45 15.70
CA ARG A 122 -2.70 19.67 14.97
C ARG A 122 -4.04 19.59 14.24
N GLY A 123 -4.77 18.48 14.35
CA GLY A 123 -5.95 18.21 13.54
C GLY A 123 -5.62 17.99 12.05
N ALA A 124 -4.37 17.66 11.72
CA ALA A 124 -3.92 17.39 10.36
C ALA A 124 -4.24 15.94 9.97
N VAL A 125 -5.52 15.68 9.66
CA VAL A 125 -5.98 14.37 9.18
C VAL A 125 -6.00 14.36 7.65
N ASP A 126 -6.68 15.32 7.03
CA ASP A 126 -6.79 15.41 5.58
C ASP A 126 -5.43 15.72 4.93
N GLY A 127 -5.08 14.95 3.90
CA GLY A 127 -3.80 15.01 3.20
C GLY A 127 -2.64 14.33 3.93
N VAL A 128 -2.83 13.90 5.19
CA VAL A 128 -1.78 13.31 6.04
C VAL A 128 -2.09 11.88 6.42
N LEU A 129 -3.25 11.65 7.05
CA LEU A 129 -3.76 10.35 7.50
C LEU A 129 -5.01 9.91 6.71
N SER A 130 -5.48 10.76 5.80
CA SER A 130 -6.60 10.50 4.89
C SER A 130 -6.33 11.19 3.56
N PRO A 131 -6.58 10.57 2.40
CA PRO A 131 -6.37 11.21 1.09
C PRO A 131 -7.32 12.38 0.85
N HIS A 132 -6.85 13.37 0.08
CA HIS A 132 -7.72 14.33 -0.58
C HIS A 132 -8.35 13.71 -1.84
N GLY A 133 -9.52 14.24 -2.24
CA GLY A 133 -10.14 13.88 -3.53
C GLY A 133 -10.75 12.48 -3.59
N ALA A 134 -10.88 11.79 -2.46
CA ALA A 134 -11.44 10.43 -2.39
C ALA A 134 -12.98 10.40 -2.21
N GLY A 135 -13.67 11.53 -2.37
CA GLY A 135 -15.13 11.63 -2.13
C GLY A 135 -15.54 11.55 -0.65
N GLY A 136 -14.58 11.71 0.27
CA GLY A 136 -14.76 11.52 1.71
C GLY A 136 -14.62 10.05 2.11
N ILE A 137 -13.70 9.77 3.04
CA ILE A 137 -13.43 8.39 3.49
C ILE A 137 -14.45 7.97 4.55
N PRO A 138 -15.26 6.93 4.32
CA PRO A 138 -16.27 6.49 5.28
C PRO A 138 -15.71 6.05 6.66
N PRO A 139 -16.55 6.04 7.71
CA PRO A 139 -16.25 5.50 9.03
C PRO A 139 -15.61 4.10 9.07
N HIS A 140 -16.05 3.22 8.16
CA HIS A 140 -15.65 1.82 8.10
C HIS A 140 -14.42 1.57 7.20
N VAL A 141 -13.74 2.64 6.79
CA VAL A 141 -12.53 2.54 5.96
C VAL A 141 -11.30 2.99 6.75
N ALA A 142 -10.31 2.11 6.84
CA ALA A 142 -8.99 2.38 7.41
C ALA A 142 -8.00 2.81 6.30
N VAL A 143 -7.05 3.68 6.63
CA VAL A 143 -5.99 4.14 5.71
C VAL A 143 -4.67 3.59 6.23
N LEU A 144 -3.95 2.82 5.41
CA LEU A 144 -2.70 2.14 5.83
C LEU A 144 -1.43 2.82 5.33
N THR A 145 -1.53 3.67 4.32
CA THR A 145 -0.37 4.31 3.69
C THR A 145 -0.59 5.80 3.50
N LYS A 146 0.50 6.53 3.34
CA LYS A 146 0.55 7.90 2.82
C LYS A 146 1.09 7.85 1.40
N GLY A 147 0.22 8.06 0.41
CA GLY A 147 0.57 8.02 -1.02
C GLY A 147 0.88 9.39 -1.64
N GLY A 148 0.68 10.49 -0.91
CA GLY A 148 0.85 11.83 -1.48
C GLY A 148 -0.03 12.04 -2.71
N ARG A 149 0.54 12.56 -3.81
CA ARG A 149 -0.20 12.81 -5.06
C ARG A 149 -0.20 11.64 -6.04
N TYR A 150 0.91 10.91 -6.08
CA TYR A 150 1.19 9.93 -7.14
C TYR A 150 1.29 8.49 -6.64
N GLY A 151 1.47 8.29 -5.34
CA GLY A 151 1.46 6.98 -4.71
C GLY A 151 0.08 6.56 -4.23
N SER A 152 0.03 5.31 -3.79
CA SER A 152 -1.16 4.59 -3.35
C SER A 152 -1.54 4.95 -1.92
N TRP A 153 -2.77 5.41 -1.74
CA TRP A 153 -3.47 5.41 -0.47
C TRP A 153 -4.23 4.08 -0.36
N LEU A 154 -3.71 3.17 0.45
CA LEU A 154 -4.31 1.86 0.66
C LEU A 154 -5.48 1.98 1.64
N LEU A 155 -6.69 1.83 1.11
CA LEU A 155 -7.94 1.98 1.83
C LEU A 155 -8.54 0.60 2.12
N VAL A 156 -8.61 0.19 3.38
CA VAL A 156 -9.21 -1.08 3.78
C VAL A 156 -10.65 -0.85 4.20
N ASP A 157 -11.58 -1.42 3.44
CA ASP A 157 -12.99 -1.49 3.77
C ASP A 157 -13.25 -2.69 4.69
N VAL A 158 -13.49 -2.41 5.98
CA VAL A 158 -13.69 -3.48 6.99
C VAL A 158 -15.10 -4.07 6.99
N GLU A 159 -16.02 -3.56 6.17
CA GLU A 159 -17.33 -4.19 5.96
C GLU A 159 -17.26 -5.19 4.80
N ALA A 160 -16.56 -4.83 3.73
CA ALA A 160 -16.41 -5.65 2.54
C ALA A 160 -15.22 -6.61 2.57
N GLY A 161 -14.24 -6.41 3.47
CA GLY A 161 -13.00 -7.20 3.49
C GLY A 161 -12.11 -6.95 2.27
N THR A 162 -12.20 -5.76 1.68
CA THR A 162 -11.49 -5.36 0.46
C THR A 162 -10.49 -4.25 0.71
N MET A 163 -9.48 -4.17 -0.15
CA MET A 163 -8.55 -3.06 -0.23
C MET A 163 -8.68 -2.34 -1.56
N THR A 164 -8.66 -1.01 -1.51
CA THR A 164 -8.65 -0.13 -2.67
C THR A 164 -7.31 0.60 -2.77
N ASP A 165 -6.72 0.58 -3.96
CA ASP A 165 -5.55 1.39 -4.34
C ASP A 165 -6.00 2.74 -4.86
N PHE A 166 -6.17 3.71 -3.95
CA PHE A 166 -6.55 5.07 -4.33
C PHE A 166 -5.31 5.91 -4.63
N VAL A 167 -5.18 6.40 -5.86
CA VAL A 167 -4.12 7.34 -6.26
C VAL A 167 -4.75 8.69 -6.59
N MET A 168 -4.37 9.76 -5.89
CA MET A 168 -5.04 11.07 -6.01
C MET A 168 -5.00 11.62 -7.45
N MET A 169 -3.85 11.49 -8.12
CA MET A 169 -3.68 11.88 -9.52
C MET A 169 -3.90 10.72 -10.51
N GLY A 170 -4.42 9.59 -10.02
CA GLY A 170 -4.74 8.43 -10.83
C GLY A 170 -6.09 8.56 -11.52
N THR A 171 -6.32 7.70 -12.51
CA THR A 171 -7.61 7.61 -13.21
C THR A 171 -8.43 6.46 -12.60
N PRO A 172 -9.72 6.67 -12.28
CA PRO A 172 -10.61 5.58 -11.86
C PRO A 172 -10.67 4.45 -12.89
N GLU A 173 -10.64 3.20 -12.43
CA GLU A 173 -10.76 2.02 -13.31
C GLU A 173 -12.21 1.69 -13.65
N ARG A 174 -13.13 1.91 -12.70
CA ARG A 174 -14.56 1.67 -12.88
C ARG A 174 -15.27 2.95 -13.29
N ARG A 175 -16.15 2.83 -14.27
CA ARG A 175 -17.08 3.88 -14.69
C ARG A 175 -18.44 3.73 -13.99
N GLY A 176 -19.16 4.83 -13.86
CA GLY A 176 -20.53 4.87 -13.35
C GLY A 176 -21.54 4.22 -14.30
N GLU A 177 -22.82 4.32 -13.94
CA GLU A 177 -23.92 3.79 -14.75
C GLU A 177 -23.91 4.41 -16.16
N GLY A 178 -24.03 3.56 -17.19
CA GLY A 178 -23.98 4.01 -18.59
C GLY A 178 -22.61 4.53 -19.04
N ASP A 179 -21.51 4.04 -18.45
CA ASP A 179 -20.13 4.45 -18.72
C ASP A 179 -19.81 5.93 -18.39
N ALA A 180 -20.63 6.57 -17.56
CA ALA A 180 -20.37 7.92 -17.09
C ALA A 180 -19.14 7.99 -16.18
N GLU A 181 -18.43 9.12 -16.17
CA GLU A 181 -17.37 9.35 -15.19
C GLU A 181 -17.96 9.43 -13.78
N VAL A 182 -17.33 8.73 -12.82
CA VAL A 182 -17.72 8.83 -11.41
C VAL A 182 -17.26 10.20 -10.90
N GLN A 183 -18.18 10.98 -10.34
CA GLN A 183 -17.87 12.32 -9.83
C GLN A 183 -16.91 12.24 -8.64
N ALA A 184 -15.85 13.05 -8.67
CA ALA A 184 -14.76 13.05 -7.68
C ALA A 184 -15.20 13.36 -6.24
N ASP A 185 -16.33 14.05 -6.08
CA ASP A 185 -16.93 14.41 -4.80
C ASP A 185 -17.99 13.40 -4.32
N SER A 186 -18.27 12.34 -5.10
CA SER A 186 -19.26 11.34 -4.71
C SER A 186 -18.75 10.44 -3.56
N PRO A 187 -19.59 10.07 -2.57
CA PRO A 187 -19.21 9.23 -1.42
C PRO A 187 -18.62 7.84 -1.76
N GLY A 188 -18.72 7.41 -3.02
CA GLY A 188 -18.19 6.16 -3.53
C GLY A 188 -17.01 6.32 -4.51
N TYR A 189 -16.51 7.54 -4.73
CA TYR A 189 -15.47 7.80 -5.73
C TYR A 189 -14.22 6.95 -5.53
N TRP A 190 -13.78 6.78 -4.27
CA TRP A 190 -12.64 5.91 -3.97
C TRP A 190 -12.85 4.47 -4.46
N ARG A 191 -14.06 3.90 -4.37
CA ARG A 191 -14.38 2.55 -4.88
C ARG A 191 -14.36 2.44 -6.42
N ALA A 192 -14.28 3.57 -7.13
CA ALA A 192 -14.09 3.56 -8.57
C ALA A 192 -12.64 3.22 -8.97
N PHE A 193 -11.71 3.27 -8.01
CA PHE A 193 -10.36 2.78 -8.17
C PHE A 193 -10.27 1.27 -7.94
N ARG A 194 -9.12 0.73 -8.30
CA ARG A 194 -8.83 -0.68 -8.21
C ARG A 194 -9.11 -1.23 -6.83
N THR A 195 -10.00 -2.22 -6.74
CA THR A 195 -10.45 -2.80 -5.47
C THR A 195 -10.45 -4.32 -5.56
N ARG A 196 -9.87 -4.98 -4.56
CA ARG A 196 -9.71 -6.45 -4.47
C ARG A 196 -9.93 -6.93 -3.03
N PRO A 197 -10.22 -8.21 -2.78
CA PRO A 197 -10.02 -8.80 -1.46
C PRO A 197 -8.59 -8.50 -0.94
N VAL A 198 -8.44 -8.25 0.37
CA VAL A 198 -7.17 -7.77 0.94
C VAL A 198 -5.99 -8.70 0.63
N ALA A 199 -6.18 -10.02 0.70
CA ALA A 199 -5.12 -10.99 0.40
C ALA A 199 -4.71 -10.94 -1.08
N ASP A 200 -5.67 -11.06 -1.99
CA ASP A 200 -5.46 -10.99 -3.44
C ASP A 200 -4.76 -9.69 -3.86
N PHE A 201 -5.05 -8.58 -3.16
CA PHE A 201 -4.38 -7.30 -3.41
C PHE A 201 -2.87 -7.38 -3.15
N PHE A 202 -2.48 -7.93 -1.99
CA PHE A 202 -1.07 -8.03 -1.64
C PHE A 202 -0.34 -9.09 -2.47
N ASP A 203 -1.01 -10.19 -2.83
CA ASP A 203 -0.45 -11.19 -3.77
C ASP A 203 -0.08 -10.53 -5.11
N GLU A 204 -0.93 -9.65 -5.60
CA GLU A 204 -0.63 -8.90 -6.81
C GLU A 204 0.56 -7.95 -6.63
N TRP A 205 0.66 -7.23 -5.52
CA TRP A 205 1.82 -6.37 -5.27
C TRP A 205 3.12 -7.18 -5.19
N VAL A 206 3.08 -8.37 -4.58
CA VAL A 206 4.18 -9.34 -4.62
C VAL A 206 4.54 -9.71 -6.07
N ASP A 207 3.54 -9.95 -6.93
CA ASP A 207 3.77 -10.26 -8.35
C ASP A 207 4.45 -9.12 -9.12
N LYS A 208 4.16 -7.86 -8.77
CA LYS A 208 4.86 -6.69 -9.36
C LYS A 208 6.35 -6.68 -9.03
N TYR A 209 6.73 -7.05 -7.80
CA TYR A 209 8.14 -7.21 -7.43
C TYR A 209 8.76 -8.46 -8.07
N ARG A 210 8.06 -9.59 -8.07
CA ARG A 210 8.54 -10.84 -8.68
C ARG A 210 8.81 -10.70 -10.17
N SER A 211 7.94 -10.00 -10.90
CA SER A 211 8.10 -9.73 -12.33
C SER A 211 9.12 -8.63 -12.65
N LEU A 212 9.71 -8.01 -11.62
CA LEU A 212 10.57 -6.82 -11.75
C LEU A 212 9.84 -5.65 -12.46
N GLU A 213 8.51 -5.59 -12.38
CA GLU A 213 7.78 -4.36 -12.68
C GLU A 213 8.25 -3.27 -11.71
N TRP A 214 8.27 -3.63 -10.42
CA TRP A 214 8.81 -2.82 -9.34
C TRP A 214 10.13 -3.38 -8.85
N VAL A 215 11.12 -2.51 -8.68
CA VAL A 215 12.44 -2.87 -8.12
C VAL A 215 12.84 -1.91 -7.03
N VAL A 216 13.56 -2.42 -6.04
CA VAL A 216 14.03 -1.63 -4.91
C VAL A 216 15.50 -1.33 -5.08
N VAL A 217 15.88 -0.06 -4.92
CA VAL A 217 17.28 0.37 -4.79
C VAL A 217 17.50 0.79 -3.34
N PRO A 218 18.34 0.08 -2.58
CA PRO A 218 18.71 0.47 -1.22
C PRO A 218 19.46 1.81 -1.28
N GLY A 219 19.07 2.80 -0.47
CA GLY A 219 19.77 4.10 -0.39
C GLY A 219 19.13 5.23 -1.20
N SER A 220 18.28 4.93 -2.18
CA SER A 220 17.60 5.94 -2.99
C SER A 220 16.57 6.70 -2.15
N VAL A 221 16.84 7.98 -1.93
CA VAL A 221 16.13 8.83 -0.94
C VAL A 221 14.82 9.38 -1.49
N GLU A 222 14.69 9.53 -2.81
CA GLU A 222 13.49 10.12 -3.45
C GLU A 222 12.46 9.09 -3.88
N ASP A 223 12.86 7.94 -4.45
CA ASP A 223 11.94 6.91 -4.95
C ASP A 223 12.50 5.51 -4.69
N GLY A 224 12.49 5.08 -3.42
CA GLY A 224 13.04 3.77 -3.04
C GLY A 224 12.36 2.54 -3.67
N VAL A 225 11.32 2.72 -4.50
CA VAL A 225 10.73 1.71 -5.38
C VAL A 225 10.63 2.28 -6.79
N LEU A 226 11.47 1.81 -7.70
CA LEU A 226 11.49 2.21 -9.11
C LEU A 226 10.51 1.34 -9.91
N PHE A 227 9.74 1.98 -10.79
CA PHE A 227 8.75 1.31 -11.65
C PHE A 227 8.85 1.68 -13.13
N TYR A 228 9.49 2.80 -13.47
CA TYR A 228 9.74 3.19 -14.84
C TYR A 228 10.74 2.25 -15.53
N ARG A 229 10.73 2.28 -16.87
CA ARG A 229 11.67 1.53 -17.72
C ARG A 229 12.43 2.49 -18.62
N ASP A 230 13.68 2.68 -18.28
CA ASP A 230 14.70 3.42 -19.02
C ASP A 230 16.02 2.66 -18.89
N ALA A 231 17.09 3.17 -19.51
CA ALA A 231 18.38 2.48 -19.50
C ALA A 231 18.90 2.23 -18.06
N ALA A 232 18.76 3.22 -17.17
CA ALA A 232 19.25 3.15 -15.79
C ALA A 232 18.47 2.12 -14.96
N THR A 233 17.15 2.14 -15.05
CA THR A 233 16.26 1.21 -14.31
C THR A 233 16.28 -0.21 -14.89
N GLU A 234 16.63 -0.42 -16.17
CA GLU A 234 16.88 -1.77 -16.70
C GLU A 234 18.19 -2.36 -16.19
N GLU A 235 19.25 -1.57 -16.00
CA GLU A 235 20.48 -2.04 -15.33
C GLU A 235 20.19 -2.57 -13.93
N VAL A 236 19.32 -1.89 -13.16
CA VAL A 236 18.85 -2.37 -11.85
C VAL A 236 18.20 -3.75 -11.98
N ARG A 237 17.31 -3.94 -12.96
CA ARG A 237 16.64 -5.23 -13.19
C ARG A 237 17.62 -6.33 -13.59
N ASP A 238 18.64 -5.99 -14.38
CA ASP A 238 19.71 -6.92 -14.76
C ASP A 238 20.57 -7.33 -13.56
N ILE A 239 20.81 -6.42 -12.61
CA ILE A 239 21.44 -6.75 -11.33
C ILE A 239 20.57 -7.80 -10.59
N TYR A 240 19.27 -7.58 -10.42
CA TYR A 240 18.39 -8.57 -9.77
C TYR A 240 18.46 -9.95 -10.45
N ARG A 241 18.37 -10.01 -11.79
CA ARG A 241 18.44 -11.26 -12.57
C ARG A 241 19.79 -11.95 -12.41
N THR A 242 20.90 -11.21 -12.50
CA THR A 242 22.26 -11.73 -12.33
C THR A 242 22.48 -12.31 -10.94
N HIS A 243 21.79 -11.76 -9.94
CA HIS A 243 21.83 -12.24 -8.57
C HIS A 243 20.75 -13.28 -8.25
N GLY A 244 20.09 -13.86 -9.25
CA GLY A 244 19.26 -15.06 -9.11
C GLY A 244 17.79 -14.80 -8.78
N TRP A 245 17.30 -13.57 -8.92
CA TRP A 245 15.88 -13.27 -8.76
C TRP A 245 15.01 -14.00 -9.80
N PRO A 246 13.81 -14.51 -9.43
CA PRO A 246 13.20 -14.48 -8.10
C PRO A 246 13.56 -15.66 -7.18
N ASP A 247 14.08 -16.77 -7.72
CA ASP A 247 14.18 -18.03 -6.97
C ASP A 247 15.47 -18.14 -6.14
N ASN A 248 16.63 -18.16 -6.79
CA ASN A 248 17.94 -18.36 -6.15
C ASN A 248 18.55 -17.02 -5.74
N PHE A 249 17.75 -16.14 -5.15
CA PHE A 249 18.10 -14.75 -4.95
C PHE A 249 19.17 -14.57 -3.87
N ARG A 250 20.34 -14.09 -4.30
CA ARG A 250 21.47 -13.74 -3.42
C ARG A 250 21.31 -12.31 -2.93
N ARG A 251 20.39 -12.12 -1.97
CA ARG A 251 19.99 -10.82 -1.41
C ARG A 251 21.16 -9.89 -1.08
N GLU A 252 22.15 -10.36 -0.30
CA GLU A 252 23.27 -9.51 0.13
C GLU A 252 24.23 -9.15 -1.01
N ASP A 253 24.44 -10.04 -1.97
CA ASP A 253 25.28 -9.75 -3.14
C ASP A 253 24.58 -8.76 -4.07
N CYS A 254 23.26 -8.92 -4.26
CA CYS A 254 22.45 -7.96 -5.00
C CYS A 254 22.46 -6.58 -4.34
N ARG A 255 22.28 -6.53 -3.01
CA ARG A 255 22.33 -5.28 -2.23
C ARG A 255 23.65 -4.52 -2.44
N LYS A 256 24.78 -5.22 -2.43
CA LYS A 256 26.11 -4.62 -2.70
C LYS A 256 26.21 -4.09 -4.14
N ALA A 257 25.79 -4.88 -5.12
CA ALA A 257 25.81 -4.47 -6.52
C ALA A 257 24.92 -3.25 -6.79
N LEU A 258 23.76 -3.15 -6.13
CA LEU A 258 22.88 -1.98 -6.22
C LEU A 258 23.51 -0.72 -5.60
N ALA A 259 24.18 -0.86 -4.44
CA ALA A 259 24.90 0.26 -3.84
C ALA A 259 26.07 0.75 -4.72
N GLU A 260 26.79 -0.18 -5.37
CA GLU A 260 27.83 0.16 -6.37
C GLU A 260 27.24 0.78 -7.64
N TRP A 261 26.04 0.38 -8.05
CA TRP A 261 25.33 1.00 -9.17
C TRP A 261 24.88 2.42 -8.85
N GLU A 262 24.33 2.65 -7.66
CA GLU A 262 23.85 3.95 -7.21
C GLU A 262 25.00 4.95 -7.06
N ALA A 263 26.16 4.52 -6.52
CA ALA A 263 27.35 5.36 -6.37
C ALA A 263 27.99 5.80 -7.71
N ARG A 264 27.56 5.25 -8.85
CA ARG A 264 28.05 5.60 -10.20
C ARG A 264 27.14 6.56 -10.96
N GLN A 265 25.92 6.81 -10.45
CA GLN A 265 24.98 7.76 -11.05
C GLN A 265 25.41 9.20 -10.75
#